data_AF-A0A9Y4U0Q7-F1
#
_entry.id   AF-A0A9Y4U0Q7-F1
#
_cell.length_a   1.000
_cell.length_b   1.000
_cell.length_c   1.000
_cell.angle_alpha   90.00
_cell.angle_beta   90.00
_cell.angle_gamma   90.00
#
_symmetry.space_group_name_H-M   'P 1'
#
loop_
_entity.id
_entity.type
_entity.pdbx_description
1 polymer ?
#
loop_
_entity_poly.entity_id
_entity_poly.type
_entity_poly.pdbx_seq_one_letter_code
_entity_poly.pdbx_strand_id
1 'polypeptide(L)' 'MVEPADRPSTAGQRLGAPESFGVSTLEPGLRPPAQPPGRQVSIRVQMLDDTQEVFQISVSDAIWGMC' A
#
# COMPACT_ATOMS: atom_id res chain seq x y z
N MET A 1 20.23 -37.93 -0.30
CA MET A 1 18.99 -37.35 -0.83
C MET A 1 17.99 -37.33 0.31
N VAL A 2 17.73 -36.17 0.90
CA VAL A 2 16.63 -35.98 1.87
C VAL A 2 15.77 -34.84 1.34
N GLU A 3 14.49 -35.13 1.19
CA GLU A 3 13.46 -34.27 0.59
C GLU A 3 13.41 -32.87 1.22
N PRO A 4 13.21 -31.80 0.42
CA PRO A 4 12.89 -30.50 0.97
C PRO A 4 11.49 -30.58 1.58
N ALA A 5 11.40 -30.35 2.88
CA ALA A 5 10.14 -30.24 3.60
C ALA A 5 9.22 -29.27 2.85
N ASP A 6 8.02 -29.76 2.51
CA ASP A 6 6.88 -29.02 2.00
C ASP A 6 6.54 -27.92 3.01
N ARG A 7 7.22 -26.78 2.89
CA ARG A 7 6.78 -25.53 3.50
C ARG A 7 5.64 -25.07 2.60
N PRO A 8 4.39 -25.03 3.08
CA PRO A 8 3.31 -24.47 2.29
C PRO A 8 3.68 -23.02 2.01
N SER A 9 4.15 -22.76 0.78
CA SER A 9 4.40 -21.41 0.28
C SER A 9 3.03 -20.75 0.23
N THR A 10 2.71 -20.03 1.29
CA THR A 10 1.43 -19.36 1.42
C THR A 10 1.46 -18.23 0.40
N ALA A 11 0.50 -18.22 -0.52
CA ALA A 11 0.40 -17.17 -1.54
C ALA A 11 0.53 -15.79 -0.88
N GLY A 12 1.55 -15.02 -1.28
CA GLY A 12 1.83 -13.68 -0.71
C GLY A 12 3.12 -13.56 0.12
N GLN A 13 3.89 -14.62 0.31
CA GLN A 13 5.22 -14.51 0.94
C GLN A 13 6.17 -13.63 0.09
N ARG A 14 6.51 -12.45 0.61
CA ARG A 14 7.49 -11.55 -0.03
C ARG A 14 8.90 -12.10 0.23
N LEU A 15 9.53 -12.66 -0.81
CA LEU A 15 10.90 -13.15 -0.71
C LEU A 15 11.87 -11.99 -0.43
N GLY A 16 12.37 -11.91 0.81
CA GLY A 16 13.41 -10.96 1.23
C GLY A 16 12.93 -9.61 1.76
N ALA A 17 11.62 -9.33 1.79
CA ALA A 17 11.10 -8.15 2.48
C ALA A 17 10.74 -8.51 3.93
N PRO A 18 11.03 -7.64 4.92
CA PRO A 18 10.54 -7.84 6.27
C PRO A 18 9.01 -7.95 6.26
N GLU A 19 8.48 -8.84 7.09
CA GLU A 19 7.03 -8.98 7.28
C GLU A 19 6.47 -7.64 7.77
N SER A 20 5.52 -7.09 7.01
CA SER A 20 4.82 -5.87 7.44
C SER A 20 3.82 -6.25 8.53
N PHE A 21 4.16 -5.96 9.78
CA PHE A 21 3.25 -6.08 10.91
C PHE A 21 2.34 -4.85 10.97
N GLY A 22 1.36 -4.80 10.08
CA GLY A 22 0.25 -3.85 10.21
C GLY A 22 -0.59 -4.23 11.43
N VAL A 23 -0.40 -3.55 12.57
CA VAL A 23 -1.21 -3.78 13.77
C VAL A 23 -2.46 -2.91 13.70
N SER A 24 -3.62 -3.55 13.50
CA SER A 24 -4.92 -2.88 13.63
C SER A 24 -5.25 -2.70 15.11
N THR A 25 -5.51 -1.47 15.55
CA THR A 25 -6.04 -1.19 16.90
C THR A 25 -7.57 -1.26 16.96
N LEU A 26 -8.22 -1.75 15.89
CA LEU A 26 -9.66 -1.92 15.84
C LEU A 26 -10.07 -3.29 16.37
N GLU A 27 -11.15 -3.33 17.14
CA GLU A 27 -11.78 -4.59 17.52
C GLU A 27 -12.16 -5.40 16.27
N PRO A 28 -12.02 -6.74 16.29
CA PRO A 28 -12.39 -7.60 15.17
C PRO A 28 -13.83 -7.34 14.70
N GLY A 29 -14.01 -7.03 13.41
CA GLY A 29 -15.31 -6.71 12.82
C GLY A 29 -15.61 -5.21 12.70
N LEU A 30 -14.79 -4.34 13.29
CA LEU A 30 -14.87 -2.90 13.05
C LEU A 30 -14.08 -2.52 11.80
N ARG A 31 -14.74 -1.81 10.89
CA ARG A 31 -14.06 -1.14 9.78
C ARG A 31 -13.37 0.13 10.28
N PRO A 32 -12.23 0.52 9.70
CA PRO A 32 -11.63 1.82 9.96
C PRO A 32 -12.66 2.94 9.73
N PRO A 33 -12.61 4.03 10.51
CA PRO A 33 -13.49 5.17 10.29
C PRO A 33 -13.33 5.68 8.85
N ALA A 34 -14.44 6.09 8.24
CA ALA A 34 -14.39 6.71 6.93
C ALA A 34 -13.48 7.94 6.99
N GLN A 35 -12.41 7.91 6.20
CA GLN A 35 -11.45 9.00 6.19
C GLN A 35 -12.17 10.25 5.64
N PRO A 36 -12.07 11.41 6.30
CA PRO A 36 -12.66 12.63 5.77
C PRO A 36 -12.10 12.88 4.36
N PRO A 37 -12.91 13.46 3.44
CA PRO A 37 -12.44 13.79 2.11
C PRO A 37 -11.17 14.64 2.25
N GLY A 38 -10.06 14.06 1.80
CA GLY A 38 -8.75 14.67 1.97
C GLY A 38 -8.65 15.97 1.20
N ARG A 39 -7.74 16.85 1.62
CA ARG A 39 -7.36 18.00 0.80
C ARG A 39 -6.92 17.49 -0.58
N GLN A 40 -7.54 18.03 -1.64
CA GLN A 40 -7.09 17.82 -3.01
C GLN A 40 -5.79 18.62 -3.21
N VAL A 41 -4.77 17.97 -3.74
CA VAL A 41 -3.49 18.60 -4.08
C VAL A 41 -3.15 18.34 -5.54
N SER A 42 -2.65 19.38 -6.20
CA SER A 42 -2.14 19.30 -7.57
C SER A 42 -0.69 18.81 -7.53
N ILE A 43 -0.39 17.69 -8.18
CA ILE A 43 0.98 17.20 -8.37
C ILE A 43 1.36 17.35 -9.84
N ARG A 44 2.53 17.93 -10.08
CA ARG A 44 3.15 17.96 -11.41
C ARG A 44 4.10 16.78 -11.54
N VAL A 45 3.89 15.96 -12.57
CA VAL A 45 4.75 14.82 -12.89
C VAL A 45 5.46 15.12 -14.19
N GLN A 46 6.79 15.00 -14.18
CA GLN A 46 7.61 15.06 -15.37
C GLN A 46 7.72 13.65 -15.95
N MET A 47 7.19 13.47 -17.16
CA MET A 47 7.27 12.22 -17.89
C MET A 47 8.65 12.06 -18.54
N LEU A 48 8.97 10.83 -18.96
CA LEU A 48 10.26 10.50 -19.56
C LEU A 48 10.46 11.15 -20.95
N ASP A 49 9.37 11.51 -21.62
CA ASP A 49 9.33 12.21 -22.90
C ASP A 49 9.33 13.75 -22.76
N ASP A 50 9.79 14.26 -21.62
CA ASP A 50 9.86 15.69 -21.29
C ASP A 50 8.51 16.42 -21.21
N THR A 51 7.38 15.72 -21.31
CA THR A 51 6.05 16.29 -21.08
C THR A 51 5.71 16.38 -19.59
N GLN A 52 4.94 17.40 -19.20
CA GLN A 52 4.47 17.59 -17.83
C GLN A 52 2.97 17.35 -17.73
N GLU A 53 2.57 16.50 -16.79
CA GLU A 53 1.17 16.21 -16.49
C GLU A 53 0.81 16.66 -15.08
N VAL A 54 -0.41 17.17 -14.90
CA VAL A 54 -0.92 17.64 -13.61
C VAL A 54 -2.04 16.73 -13.14
N PHE A 55 -1.84 16.09 -11.98
CA PHE A 55 -2.81 15.21 -11.37
C PHE A 55 -3.43 15.86 -10.13
N GLN A 56 -4.75 15.71 -9.96
CA GLN A 56 -5.44 16.01 -8.71
C GLN A 56 -5.46 14.72 -7.87
N ILE A 57 -4.82 14.75 -6.70
CA ILE A 57 -4.89 13.62 -5.78
C ILE A 57 -5.43 14.06 -4.42
N SER A 58 -6.14 13.14 -3.77
CA SER A 58 -6.56 13.34 -2.37
C SER A 58 -5.41 12.93 -1.46
N VAL A 59 -4.97 13.80 -0.55
CA VAL A 59 -3.91 13.46 0.43
C VAL A 59 -4.26 12.20 1.25
N SER A 60 -5.55 12.04 1.54
CA SER A 60 -6.14 10.87 2.19
C SER A 60 -5.91 9.56 1.40
N ASP A 61 -5.96 9.59 0.07
CA ASP A 61 -5.75 8.42 -0.79
C ASP A 61 -4.24 8.08 -0.91
N ALA A 62 -3.42 9.13 -1.02
CA ALA A 62 -1.96 9.00 -1.16
C ALA A 62 -1.29 8.28 0.01
N ILE A 63 -1.71 8.56 1.25
CA ILE A 63 -1.10 7.98 2.45
C ILE A 63 -1.51 6.51 2.62
N TRP A 64 -2.75 6.15 2.26
CA TRP A 64 -3.25 4.78 2.38
C TRP A 64 -2.60 3.82 1.37
N GLY A 65 -2.23 4.31 0.18
CA GLY A 65 -1.50 3.52 -0.82
C GLY A 65 -0.01 3.30 -0.51
N MET A 66 0.54 3.94 0.52
CA MET A 66 1.96 3.89 0.89
C MET A 66 2.23 3.10 2.18
N CYS A 67 1.21 2.54 2.84
CA CYS A 67 1.32 1.69 4.03
C CYS A 67 1.07 0.21 3.73
#